data_AF-A0A6A6WPR2-F1
#
_entry.id   AF-A0A6A6WPR2-F1
#
_cell.length_a   1.000
_cell.length_b   1.000
_cell.length_c   1.000
_cell.angle_alpha   90.00
_cell.angle_beta   90.00
_cell.angle_gamma   90.00
#
_symmetry.space_group_name_H-M   'P 1'
#
loop_
_entity.id
_entity.type
_entity.pdbx_description
1 polymer ?
#
loop_
_entity_poly.entity_id
_entity_poly.type
_entity_poly.pdbx_seq_one_letter_code
_entity_poly.pdbx_strand_id
1 'polypeptide(L)'
;MSSWIFELISTTSSKSSSITSPIVSMTTDHQLDSSALRLLSYIHPLIVGLFYLVALRYSLYTFQRATSLGIMRRRITLLFMLILSFSYLAEAVYYAYLGLISGNQAAPRHAVIYVVGATMVWTPFTTALFMTSSSLWPYFGTFMIDCLLHVAHCLTISLLPTQEYLITLRLGMSVARTIVSFGLLCATLLPGQTENFTDEEVAPLLGNTHEQGQIHGRTSWIVYVKRYAVFLPYLWPKEDPVLPVWFAVRIVIVILGRIFTFAIARQEGTLTDVILSKRLPRKDLAWWITLHYLDVGSKRHEFGIHIVSIVLTLVIAYFWLGVLLTTWVNPIRRIWTEASRTRSQISVKSISLHSTITYFNRVEFERDRYEKAVAVTMAAFLHYVPRLYTGQAIQGVLVLIGYCLATTVVLWRIASGHNSIGAFVTFLRYWNSITRLLKTITRSYQSITSMLVDAGRLLQLLGLTSAVVDPEPARELDIISSEVRFQDVDFAYDIRKPLLRGVSFNAKPGAKIALVSKTGSGKSSILNLLFRCYNVNEGSITIDGQDVRSVTLRSLREAFGIVQQKGVTNPT
;
A
#
# COMPACT_ATOMS: atom_id res chain seq x y z
N MET A 1 -2.20 -34.29 20.75
CA MET A 1 -2.72 -33.20 21.62
C MET A 1 -3.86 -33.63 22.55
N SER A 2 -4.39 -34.87 22.46
CA SER A 2 -5.51 -35.35 23.28
C SER A 2 -5.11 -36.11 24.57
N SER A 3 -3.87 -36.61 24.69
CA SER A 3 -3.43 -37.35 25.89
C SER A 3 -3.10 -36.45 27.09
N TRP A 4 -2.51 -35.28 26.82
CA TRP A 4 -2.09 -34.32 27.87
C TRP A 4 -3.25 -33.66 28.64
N ILE A 5 -4.44 -33.60 28.04
CA ILE A 5 -5.62 -32.97 28.68
C ILE A 5 -6.30 -33.95 29.66
N PHE A 6 -6.19 -35.26 29.43
CA PHE A 6 -6.80 -36.28 30.31
C PHE A 6 -6.00 -36.48 31.61
N GLU A 7 -4.68 -36.32 31.55
CA GLU A 7 -3.76 -36.47 32.70
C GLU A 7 -3.86 -35.30 33.69
N LEU A 8 -4.31 -34.12 33.22
CA LEU A 8 -4.55 -32.94 34.05
C LEU A 8 -5.88 -33.00 34.83
N ILE A 9 -6.82 -33.83 34.38
CA ILE A 9 -8.15 -34.00 35.01
C ILE A 9 -8.13 -35.17 36.00
N SER A 10 -7.32 -36.20 35.79
CA SER A 10 -7.19 -37.32 36.74
C SER A 10 -6.39 -36.96 38.00
N THR A 11 -5.49 -35.98 37.92
CA THR A 11 -4.63 -35.55 39.05
C THR A 11 -5.33 -34.63 40.05
N THR A 12 -6.52 -34.11 39.73
CA THR A 12 -7.28 -33.21 40.61
C THR A 12 -8.33 -33.92 41.48
N SER A 13 -8.53 -35.23 41.32
CA SER A 13 -9.59 -35.98 42.03
C SER A 13 -9.13 -36.84 43.22
N SER A 14 -7.82 -36.98 43.52
CA SER A 14 -7.34 -38.00 44.48
C SER A 14 -6.63 -37.50 45.74
N LYS A 15 -6.70 -36.21 46.09
CA LYS A 15 -6.16 -35.70 47.37
C LYS A 15 -7.20 -34.94 48.19
N SER A 16 -8.21 -35.68 48.66
CA SER A 16 -9.16 -35.22 49.68
C SER A 16 -9.17 -36.17 50.88
N SER A 17 -8.08 -36.22 51.65
CA SER A 17 -8.10 -36.67 53.05
C SER A 17 -6.72 -36.53 53.68
N SER A 18 -6.68 -35.98 54.90
CA SER A 18 -5.52 -35.75 55.78
C SER A 18 -4.67 -34.51 55.48
N ILE A 19 -4.89 -33.45 56.26
CA ILE A 19 -3.94 -32.90 57.24
C ILE A 19 -4.63 -31.72 57.95
N THR A 20 -4.84 -31.90 59.25
CA THR A 20 -5.26 -30.90 60.22
C THR A 20 -4.14 -29.91 60.52
N SER A 21 -4.34 -28.62 60.26
CA SER A 21 -3.79 -27.51 61.08
C SER A 21 -4.44 -26.17 60.71
N PRO A 22 -4.65 -25.24 61.67
CA PRO A 22 -5.50 -24.07 61.51
C PRO A 22 -4.72 -22.85 61.01
N ILE A 23 -4.81 -22.54 59.71
CA ILE A 23 -4.41 -21.23 59.15
C ILE A 23 -5.40 -20.87 58.04
N VAL A 24 -6.66 -20.68 58.39
CA VAL A 24 -7.67 -20.11 57.50
C VAL A 24 -8.55 -19.17 58.32
N SER A 25 -8.12 -17.91 58.45
CA SER A 25 -9.04 -16.78 58.59
C SER A 25 -8.30 -15.48 58.32
N MET A 26 -8.73 -14.80 57.26
CA MET A 26 -8.45 -13.39 56.90
C MET A 26 -7.06 -13.09 56.30
N THR A 27 -6.97 -12.91 54.97
CA THR A 27 -6.16 -11.86 54.26
C THR A 27 -5.96 -12.07 52.74
N THR A 28 -6.60 -13.03 52.06
CA THR A 28 -6.18 -13.43 50.68
C THR A 28 -7.02 -12.94 49.50
N ASP A 29 -7.88 -11.92 49.61
CA ASP A 29 -8.61 -11.37 48.44
C ASP A 29 -8.11 -9.98 47.95
N HIS A 30 -7.22 -9.29 48.67
CA HIS A 30 -6.73 -7.95 48.27
C HIS A 30 -5.35 -7.93 47.56
N GLN A 31 -4.64 -9.07 47.44
CA GLN A 31 -3.25 -9.08 46.97
C GLN A 31 -3.08 -9.35 45.46
N LEU A 32 -3.94 -10.13 44.81
CA LEU A 32 -3.76 -10.55 43.41
C LEU A 32 -3.96 -9.40 42.39
N ASP A 33 -4.88 -8.47 42.66
CA ASP A 33 -5.20 -7.34 41.75
C ASP A 33 -4.14 -6.21 41.72
N SER A 34 -3.13 -6.28 42.59
CA SER A 34 -2.06 -5.28 42.67
C SER A 34 -0.79 -5.64 41.89
N SER A 35 -0.68 -6.87 41.38
CA SER A 35 0.56 -7.39 40.78
C SER A 35 0.78 -6.89 39.35
N ALA A 36 -0.26 -6.89 38.51
CA ALA A 36 -0.21 -6.43 37.13
C ALA A 36 0.09 -4.93 37.04
N LEU A 37 -0.55 -4.10 37.89
CA LEU A 37 -0.31 -2.67 37.96
C LEU A 37 1.13 -2.36 38.40
N ARG A 38 1.68 -3.11 39.37
CA ARG A 38 3.08 -2.97 39.80
C ARG A 38 4.04 -3.28 38.65
N LEU A 39 3.84 -4.40 37.97
CA LEU A 39 4.70 -4.82 36.86
C LEU A 39 4.66 -3.81 35.70
N LEU A 40 3.48 -3.31 35.35
CA LEU A 40 3.31 -2.29 34.32
C LEU A 40 3.95 -0.94 34.72
N SER A 41 3.80 -0.52 35.99
CA SER A 41 4.45 0.67 36.54
C SER A 41 5.98 0.62 36.45
N TYR A 42 6.60 -0.55 36.69
CA TYR A 42 8.05 -0.71 36.61
C TYR A 42 8.56 -0.75 35.17
N ILE A 43 7.83 -1.43 34.29
CA ILE A 43 8.29 -1.71 32.93
C ILE A 43 8.12 -0.50 32.00
N HIS A 44 7.10 0.34 32.21
CA HIS A 44 6.75 1.44 31.31
C HIS A 44 7.93 2.38 30.98
N PRO A 45 8.54 3.10 31.95
CA PRO A 45 9.62 4.04 31.62
C PRO A 45 10.83 3.35 31.01
N LEU A 46 11.09 2.09 31.39
CA LEU A 46 12.21 1.30 30.89
C LEU A 46 12.03 0.91 29.42
N ILE A 47 10.82 0.46 29.02
CA ILE A 47 10.52 0.14 27.62
C ILE A 47 10.61 1.39 26.74
N VAL A 48 10.01 2.51 27.17
CA VAL A 48 10.04 3.76 26.40
C VAL A 48 11.48 4.25 26.21
N GLY A 49 12.30 4.19 27.27
CA GLY A 49 13.72 4.55 27.23
C GLY A 49 14.56 3.66 26.32
N LEU A 50 14.49 2.33 26.50
CA LEU A 50 15.26 1.38 25.70
C LEU A 50 14.88 1.42 24.22
N PHE A 51 13.57 1.53 23.92
CA PHE A 51 13.13 1.62 22.54
C PHE A 51 13.68 2.87 21.86
N TYR A 52 13.67 4.03 22.53
CA TYR A 52 14.24 5.26 21.98
C TYR A 52 15.72 5.07 21.60
N LEU A 53 16.51 4.46 22.49
CA LEU A 53 17.94 4.23 22.25
C LEU A 53 18.18 3.30 21.06
N VAL A 54 17.37 2.24 20.93
CA VAL A 54 17.42 1.34 19.77
C VAL A 54 17.01 2.06 18.49
N ALA A 55 15.94 2.85 18.52
CA ALA A 55 15.45 3.61 17.37
C ALA A 55 16.43 4.72 16.95
N LEU A 56 17.09 5.38 17.91
CA LEU A 56 18.14 6.36 17.67
C LEU A 56 19.36 5.70 17.03
N ARG A 57 19.80 4.55 17.54
CA ARG A 57 20.92 3.79 16.96
C ARG A 57 20.59 3.29 15.55
N TYR A 58 19.37 2.84 15.32
CA TYR A 58 18.90 2.44 13.99
C TYR A 58 18.84 3.62 13.01
N SER A 59 18.42 4.80 13.45
CA SER A 59 18.41 5.99 12.60
C SER A 59 19.83 6.45 12.23
N LEU A 60 20.79 6.30 13.16
CA LEU A 60 22.22 6.55 12.89
C LEU A 60 22.79 5.57 11.85
N TYR A 61 22.43 4.29 11.91
CA TYR A 61 22.89 3.28 10.93
C TYR A 61 22.28 3.45 9.54
N THR A 62 21.04 3.95 9.45
CA THR A 62 20.31 4.04 8.17
C THR A 62 20.60 5.31 7.37
N PHE A 63 21.58 6.14 7.78
CA PHE A 63 21.98 7.39 7.11
C PHE A 63 20.77 8.21 6.61
N GLN A 64 19.71 8.30 7.41
CA GLN A 64 18.61 9.19 7.07
C GLN A 64 19.15 10.62 7.12
N ARG A 65 19.28 11.28 5.95
CA ARG A 65 19.54 12.72 5.88
C ARG A 65 18.57 13.41 6.84
N ALA A 66 19.09 14.25 7.74
CA ALA A 66 18.29 15.01 8.68
C ALA A 66 17.34 15.90 7.89
N THR A 67 16.08 15.47 7.74
CA THR A 67 15.03 16.31 7.17
C THR A 67 14.75 17.42 8.18
N SER A 68 15.10 18.66 7.83
CA SER A 68 14.79 19.82 8.65
C SER A 68 13.29 19.89 8.89
N LEU A 69 12.89 19.92 10.15
CA LEU A 69 11.48 20.03 10.51
C LEU A 69 10.97 21.43 10.24
N GLY A 70 9.77 21.52 9.64
CA GLY A 70 9.03 22.77 9.61
C GLY A 70 8.84 23.34 11.03
N ILE A 71 9.17 24.62 11.21
CA ILE A 71 9.25 25.31 12.51
C ILE A 71 7.97 25.10 13.35
N MET A 72 6.80 25.13 12.69
CA MET A 72 5.49 24.95 13.35
C MET A 72 5.34 23.57 13.98
N ARG A 73 5.71 22.49 13.28
CA ARG A 73 5.61 21.11 13.81
C ARG A 73 6.49 20.89 15.01
N ARG A 74 7.71 21.42 14.94
CA ARG A 74 8.66 21.31 16.04
C ARG A 74 8.12 22.00 17.29
N ARG A 75 7.54 23.20 17.14
CA ARG A 75 6.90 23.93 18.24
C ARG A 75 5.72 23.17 18.84
N ILE A 76 4.84 22.61 18.01
CA ILE A 76 3.69 21.82 18.47
C ILE A 76 4.15 20.56 19.21
N THR A 77 5.12 19.83 18.65
CA THR A 77 5.66 18.60 19.26
C THR A 77 6.35 18.90 20.60
N LEU A 78 7.17 19.95 20.65
CA LEU A 78 7.82 20.39 21.89
C LEU A 78 6.79 20.81 22.96
N LEU A 79 5.72 21.51 22.57
CA LEU A 79 4.66 21.93 23.48
C LEU A 79 3.97 20.72 24.13
N PHE A 80 3.58 19.71 23.34
CA PHE A 80 2.97 18.52 23.90
C PHE A 80 3.95 17.68 24.75
N MET A 81 5.23 17.59 24.36
CA MET A 81 6.23 16.89 25.17
C MET A 81 6.49 17.60 26.50
N LEU A 82 6.46 18.94 26.53
CA LEU A 82 6.56 19.73 27.76
C LEU A 82 5.35 19.52 28.67
N ILE A 83 4.13 19.51 28.11
CA ILE A 83 2.90 19.20 28.86
C ILE A 83 3.00 17.80 29.48
N LEU A 84 3.49 16.81 28.71
CA LEU A 84 3.66 15.44 29.19
C LEU A 84 4.69 15.37 30.33
N SER A 85 5.87 15.97 30.16
CA SER A 85 6.91 16.03 31.21
C SER A 85 6.43 16.73 32.48
N PHE A 86 5.73 17.86 32.33
CA PHE A 86 5.17 18.61 33.47
C PHE A 86 4.13 17.79 34.22
N SER A 87 3.31 17.02 33.52
CA SER A 87 2.32 16.15 34.16
C SER A 87 2.96 15.09 35.06
N TYR A 88 4.12 14.53 34.69
CA TYR A 88 4.87 13.60 35.53
C TYR A 88 5.49 14.30 36.73
N LEU A 89 6.07 15.48 36.54
CA LEU A 89 6.64 16.26 37.63
C LEU A 89 5.56 16.63 38.67
N ALA A 90 4.37 17.03 38.22
CA ALA A 90 3.25 17.36 39.10
C ALA A 90 2.82 16.17 39.98
N GLU A 91 2.75 14.97 39.40
CA GLU A 91 2.42 13.76 40.18
C GLU A 91 3.54 13.36 41.14
N ALA A 92 4.82 13.61 40.79
CA ALA A 92 5.95 13.35 41.69
C ALA A 92 5.90 14.26 42.93
N VAL A 93 5.64 15.56 42.71
CA VAL A 93 5.49 16.55 43.78
C VAL A 93 4.30 16.21 44.66
N TYR A 94 3.18 15.76 44.07
CA TYR A 94 2.02 15.31 44.82
C TYR A 94 2.34 14.14 45.77
N TYR A 95 3.07 13.12 45.30
CA TYR A 95 3.49 12.00 46.16
C TYR A 95 4.52 12.41 47.22
N ALA A 96 5.42 13.33 46.91
CA ALA A 96 6.36 13.88 47.90
C ALA A 96 5.63 14.67 49.01
N TYR A 97 4.65 15.48 48.63
CA TYR A 97 3.80 16.23 49.56
C TYR A 97 2.98 15.29 50.46
N LEU A 98 2.38 14.24 49.88
CA LEU A 98 1.63 13.25 50.64
C LEU A 98 2.52 12.50 51.66
N GLY A 99 3.78 12.24 51.30
CA GLY A 99 4.76 11.62 52.18
C GLY A 99 5.16 12.47 53.38
N LEU A 100 5.16 13.81 53.24
CA LEU A 100 5.49 14.74 54.33
C LEU A 100 4.35 14.87 55.35
N ILE A 101 3.10 14.78 54.91
CA ILE A 101 1.92 15.01 55.76
C ILE A 101 1.46 13.73 56.48
N SER A 102 1.50 12.59 55.80
CA SER A 102 0.76 11.41 56.27
C SER A 102 1.54 10.46 57.18
N GLY A 103 2.87 10.60 57.33
CA GLY A 103 3.74 9.88 58.29
C GLY A 103 3.80 8.34 58.19
N ASN A 104 2.72 7.66 57.80
CA ASN A 104 2.56 6.22 57.81
C ASN A 104 1.64 5.68 56.68
N GLN A 105 0.95 6.52 55.90
CA GLN A 105 0.26 6.14 54.66
C GLN A 105 1.11 6.55 53.43
N ALA A 106 2.25 5.87 53.26
CA ALA A 106 3.13 6.14 52.13
C ALA A 106 2.45 5.78 50.80
N ALA A 107 2.59 6.67 49.80
CA ALA A 107 2.18 6.40 48.43
C ALA A 107 2.75 5.04 47.95
N PRO A 108 2.00 4.26 47.16
CA PRO A 108 2.44 2.94 46.74
C PRO A 108 3.79 3.00 46.02
N ARG A 109 4.78 2.21 46.49
CA ARG A 109 6.17 2.23 45.99
C ARG A 109 6.30 2.15 44.47
N HIS A 110 5.43 1.36 43.82
CA HIS A 110 5.43 1.22 42.36
C HIS A 110 4.99 2.49 41.62
N ALA A 111 4.10 3.31 42.20
CA ALA A 111 3.66 4.56 41.61
C ALA A 111 4.76 5.63 41.69
N VAL A 112 5.48 5.71 42.83
CA VAL A 112 6.62 6.62 42.98
C VAL A 112 7.72 6.29 41.97
N ILE A 113 8.08 5.00 41.83
CA ILE A 113 9.10 4.56 40.89
C ILE A 113 8.69 4.81 39.44
N TYR A 114 7.41 4.61 39.09
CA TYR A 114 6.87 4.93 37.76
C TYR A 114 7.07 6.41 37.41
N VAL A 115 6.63 7.31 38.30
CA VAL A 115 6.66 8.74 38.02
C VAL A 115 8.11 9.26 37.98
N VAL A 116 8.96 8.85 38.93
CA VAL A 116 10.38 9.21 38.93
C VAL A 116 11.10 8.66 37.70
N GLY A 117 10.82 7.41 37.31
CA GLY A 117 11.39 6.82 36.10
C GLY A 117 10.94 7.56 34.84
N ALA A 118 9.67 7.95 34.76
CA ALA A 118 9.12 8.68 33.62
C ALA A 118 9.68 10.10 33.51
N THR A 119 9.85 10.83 34.62
CA THR A 119 10.50 12.16 34.60
C THR A 119 11.95 12.08 34.15
N MET A 120 12.69 11.04 34.58
CA MET A 120 14.07 10.81 34.16
C MET A 120 14.22 10.47 32.67
N VAL A 121 13.21 9.86 32.05
CA VAL A 121 13.24 9.52 30.61
C VAL A 121 12.77 10.69 29.73
N TRP A 122 11.67 11.34 30.11
CA TRP A 122 11.07 12.37 29.28
C TRP A 122 11.82 13.70 29.32
N THR A 123 12.46 14.05 30.44
CA THR A 123 13.24 15.30 30.54
C THR A 123 14.38 15.34 29.51
N PRO A 124 15.27 14.33 29.42
CA PRO A 124 16.30 14.26 28.37
C PRO A 124 15.75 14.25 26.94
N PHE A 125 14.59 13.63 26.70
CA PHE A 125 14.00 13.58 25.36
C PHE A 125 13.50 14.95 24.91
N THR A 126 12.90 15.71 25.83
CA THR A 126 12.46 17.08 25.55
C THR A 126 13.64 18.03 25.31
N THR A 127 14.71 17.90 26.09
CA THR A 127 15.91 18.73 25.92
C THR A 127 16.67 18.36 24.65
N ALA A 128 16.73 17.08 24.28
CA ALA A 128 17.34 16.64 23.03
C ALA A 128 16.62 17.21 21.79
N LEU A 129 15.28 17.22 21.77
CA LEU A 129 14.51 17.83 20.67
C LEU A 129 14.60 19.37 20.68
N PHE A 130 14.81 19.97 21.84
CA PHE A 130 15.03 21.42 21.97
C PHE A 130 16.42 21.85 21.45
N MET A 131 17.46 21.07 21.74
CA MET A 131 18.84 21.39 21.34
C MET A 131 19.15 21.01 19.89
N THR A 132 18.52 19.98 19.34
CA THR A 132 18.85 19.47 17.99
C THR A 132 17.68 19.64 17.02
N SER A 133 17.98 20.01 15.77
CA SER A 133 17.02 20.06 14.65
C SER A 133 16.87 18.71 13.92
N SER A 134 17.08 17.60 14.64
CA SER A 134 17.15 16.23 14.08
C SER A 134 15.79 15.65 13.70
N SER A 135 15.81 14.56 12.92
CA SER A 135 14.63 13.83 12.45
C SER A 135 13.74 13.32 13.60
N LEU A 136 12.42 13.44 13.46
CA LEU A 136 11.41 12.93 14.42
C LEU A 136 11.25 11.39 14.40
N TRP A 137 11.92 10.66 13.51
CA TRP A 137 11.72 9.23 13.35
C TRP A 137 11.91 8.39 14.63
N PRO A 138 12.98 8.60 15.43
CA PRO A 138 13.15 7.89 16.70
C PRO A 138 12.05 8.22 17.72
N TYR A 139 11.54 9.45 17.68
CA TYR A 139 10.49 9.95 18.58
C TYR A 139 9.11 9.39 18.22
N PHE A 140 8.84 9.13 16.94
CA PHE A 140 7.54 8.60 16.52
C PHE A 140 7.23 7.24 17.17
N GLY A 141 8.19 6.32 17.14
CA GLY A 141 8.01 5.00 17.73
C GLY A 141 7.92 5.03 19.27
N THR A 142 8.62 5.97 19.93
CA THR A 142 8.48 6.14 21.38
C THR A 142 7.12 6.72 21.77
N PHE A 143 6.58 7.67 21.00
CA PHE A 143 5.25 8.22 21.22
C PHE A 143 4.17 7.14 21.09
N MET A 144 4.30 6.25 20.11
CA MET A 144 3.37 5.14 19.93
C MET A 144 3.41 4.16 21.11
N ILE A 145 4.61 3.77 21.54
CA ILE A 145 4.78 2.84 22.67
C ILE A 145 4.29 3.46 23.98
N ASP A 146 4.62 4.73 24.23
CA ASP A 146 4.16 5.46 25.40
C ASP A 146 2.62 5.59 25.43
N CYS A 147 1.99 5.89 24.29
CA CYS A 147 0.53 5.94 24.18
C CYS A 147 -0.11 4.59 24.48
N LEU A 148 0.44 3.48 23.96
CA LEU A 148 -0.07 2.12 24.22
C LEU A 148 0.05 1.75 25.70
N LEU A 149 1.17 2.08 26.33
CA LEU A 149 1.39 1.80 27.75
C LEU A 149 0.50 2.66 28.67
N HIS A 150 0.23 3.92 28.30
CA HIS A 150 -0.75 4.75 29.00
C HIS A 150 -2.18 4.21 28.92
N VAL A 151 -2.59 3.71 27.76
CA VAL A 151 -3.89 3.03 27.60
C VAL A 151 -3.95 1.79 28.49
N ALA A 152 -2.88 0.99 28.56
CA ALA A 152 -2.79 -0.16 29.45
C ALA A 152 -2.86 0.26 30.95
N HIS A 153 -2.21 1.36 31.33
CA HIS A 153 -2.30 1.93 32.68
C HIS A 153 -3.72 2.39 33.02
N CYS A 154 -4.39 3.11 32.11
CA CYS A 154 -5.77 3.54 32.30
C CYS A 154 -6.72 2.34 32.50
N LEU A 155 -6.57 1.31 31.66
CA LEU A 155 -7.39 0.11 31.72
C LEU A 155 -7.16 -0.67 33.01
N THR A 156 -5.90 -0.88 33.41
CA THR A 156 -5.57 -1.59 34.66
C THR A 156 -6.04 -0.83 35.90
N ILE A 157 -5.95 0.51 35.92
CA ILE A 157 -6.45 1.33 37.03
C ILE A 157 -7.99 1.30 37.08
N SER A 158 -8.67 1.29 35.94
CA SER A 158 -10.14 1.25 35.85
C SER A 158 -10.78 -0.06 36.31
N LEU A 159 -9.99 -1.14 36.38
CA LEU A 159 -10.44 -2.48 36.79
C LEU A 159 -10.34 -2.70 38.32
N LEU A 160 -9.74 -1.77 39.07
CA LEU A 160 -9.61 -1.88 40.53
C LEU A 160 -10.91 -1.46 41.23
N PRO A 161 -11.44 -2.26 42.18
CA PRO A 161 -12.65 -1.92 42.93
C PRO A 161 -12.44 -0.65 43.77
N THR A 162 -13.37 0.30 43.63
CA THR A 162 -13.30 1.68 44.13
C THR A 162 -13.59 1.80 45.62
N GLN A 163 -12.76 2.54 46.37
CA GLN A 163 -13.17 3.41 47.52
C GLN A 163 -12.15 4.51 47.95
N GLU A 164 -11.02 4.73 47.26
CA GLU A 164 -10.05 5.76 47.67
C GLU A 164 -9.95 6.95 46.69
N TYR A 165 -10.04 8.18 47.22
CA TYR A 165 -9.87 9.46 46.52
C TYR A 165 -8.58 9.52 45.67
N LEU A 166 -7.52 8.86 46.14
CA LEU A 166 -6.21 8.77 45.48
C LEU A 166 -6.28 8.07 44.11
N ILE A 167 -7.14 7.06 43.96
CA ILE A 167 -7.28 6.26 42.73
C ILE A 167 -7.99 7.07 41.63
N THR A 168 -9.00 7.86 42.01
CA THR A 168 -9.76 8.72 41.08
C THR A 168 -8.89 9.85 40.51
N LEU A 169 -8.08 10.50 41.36
CA LEU A 169 -7.12 11.52 40.92
C LEU A 169 -6.06 10.93 39.97
N ARG A 170 -5.56 9.74 40.29
CA ARG A 170 -4.57 9.01 39.47
C ARG A 170 -5.13 8.59 38.12
N LEU A 171 -6.38 8.10 38.08
CA LEU A 171 -7.08 7.78 36.83
C LEU A 171 -7.26 9.04 35.97
N GLY A 172 -7.67 10.16 36.57
CA GLY A 172 -7.80 11.44 35.87
C GLY A 172 -6.50 11.93 35.24
N MET A 173 -5.39 11.85 35.97
CA MET A 173 -4.05 12.19 35.43
C MET A 173 -3.61 11.23 34.32
N SER A 174 -3.89 9.93 34.45
CA SER A 174 -3.55 8.93 33.42
C SER A 174 -4.33 9.13 32.12
N VAL A 175 -5.62 9.47 32.22
CA VAL A 175 -6.47 9.82 31.06
C VAL A 175 -5.96 11.08 30.39
N ALA A 176 -5.63 12.12 31.16
CA ALA A 176 -5.07 13.36 30.62
C ALA A 176 -3.76 13.11 29.84
N ARG A 177 -2.86 12.27 30.38
CA ARG A 177 -1.62 11.89 29.70
C ARG A 177 -1.85 11.08 28.43
N THR A 178 -2.85 10.19 28.44
CA THR A 178 -3.23 9.42 27.25
C THR A 178 -3.68 10.34 26.11
N ILE A 179 -4.47 11.38 26.43
CA ILE A 179 -4.91 12.38 25.46
C ILE A 179 -3.72 13.18 24.90
N VAL A 180 -2.79 13.60 25.77
CA VAL A 180 -1.58 14.34 25.37
C VAL A 180 -0.64 13.48 24.52
N SER A 181 -0.44 12.21 24.89
CA SER A 181 0.39 11.24 24.14
C SER A 181 -0.22 10.90 22.76
N PHE A 182 -1.55 10.80 22.68
CA PHE A 182 -2.25 10.67 21.40
C PHE A 182 -2.12 11.95 20.54
N GLY A 183 -2.17 13.14 21.16
CA GLY A 183 -1.89 14.42 20.51
C GLY A 183 -0.48 14.49 19.89
N LEU A 184 0.54 13.99 20.61
CA LEU A 184 1.92 13.85 20.09
C LEU A 184 1.98 12.98 18.83
N LEU A 185 1.30 11.83 18.86
CA LEU A 185 1.25 10.91 17.72
C LEU A 185 0.58 11.55 16.50
N CYS A 186 -0.51 12.31 16.71
CA CYS A 186 -1.17 13.05 15.64
C CYS A 186 -0.31 14.21 15.10
N ALA A 187 0.36 14.97 15.96
CA ALA A 187 1.20 16.10 15.58
C ALA A 187 2.39 15.69 14.68
N THR A 188 2.91 14.47 14.89
CA THR A 188 3.97 13.89 14.06
C THR A 188 3.47 13.29 12.74
N LEU A 189 2.20 12.85 12.67
CA LEU A 189 1.56 12.25 11.49
C LEU A 189 0.95 13.26 10.51
N LEU A 190 0.79 14.52 10.88
CA LEU A 190 0.33 15.54 9.94
C LEU A 190 1.19 15.48 8.66
N PRO A 191 0.66 15.75 7.45
CA PRO A 191 1.44 15.81 6.22
C PRO A 191 2.25 17.12 6.15
N GLY A 192 3.58 17.02 6.05
CA GLY A 192 4.42 18.20 5.83
C GLY A 192 4.13 18.69 4.41
N GLN A 193 3.94 20.00 4.22
CA GLN A 193 3.98 20.54 2.87
C GLN A 193 5.32 20.12 2.27
N THR A 194 5.25 19.27 1.24
CA THR A 194 6.40 18.89 0.45
C THR A 194 6.89 20.18 -0.20
N GLU A 195 8.05 20.68 0.23
CA GLU A 195 8.81 21.60 -0.59
C GLU A 195 8.93 20.95 -1.97
N ASN A 196 8.45 21.67 -2.98
CA ASN A 196 8.58 21.28 -4.37
C ASN A 196 10.08 21.23 -4.68
N PHE A 197 10.66 20.03 -4.66
CA PHE A 197 11.93 19.79 -5.34
C PHE A 197 11.64 19.90 -6.83
N THR A 198 11.85 21.09 -7.38
CA THR A 198 12.01 21.31 -8.81
C THR A 198 13.38 20.75 -9.21
N ASP A 199 13.45 19.44 -9.43
CA ASP A 199 14.60 18.83 -10.09
C ASP A 199 14.44 19.10 -11.60
N GLU A 200 15.11 20.16 -12.09
CA GLU A 200 15.19 20.53 -13.51
C GLU A 200 16.00 19.53 -14.38
N GLU A 201 16.48 18.41 -13.82
CA GLU A 201 17.46 17.54 -14.49
C GLU A 201 16.94 16.22 -15.06
N VAL A 202 15.63 15.95 -15.04
CA VAL A 202 15.05 14.76 -15.71
C VAL A 202 14.13 15.18 -16.85
N ALA A 203 14.73 15.76 -17.88
CA ALA A 203 14.07 15.90 -19.18
C ALA A 203 13.90 14.49 -19.82
N PRO A 204 12.67 14.03 -20.12
CA PRO A 204 12.47 12.78 -20.83
C PRO A 204 13.10 12.85 -22.23
N LEU A 205 13.90 11.85 -22.58
CA LEU A 205 14.52 11.64 -23.91
C LEU A 205 13.51 11.40 -25.06
N LEU A 206 12.22 11.59 -24.82
CA LEU A 206 11.16 11.60 -25.82
C LEU A 206 10.56 13.00 -25.81
N GLY A 207 10.69 13.69 -26.94
CA GLY A 207 10.41 15.11 -27.09
C GLY A 207 9.10 15.58 -26.44
N ASN A 208 9.14 16.84 -26.00
CA ASN A 208 8.04 17.62 -25.43
C ASN A 208 6.67 17.19 -25.94
N THR A 209 5.98 16.37 -25.15
CA THR A 209 4.53 16.28 -25.22
C THR A 209 3.99 17.27 -24.19
N HIS A 210 3.73 18.49 -24.66
CA HIS A 210 3.05 19.56 -23.91
C HIS A 210 1.69 19.11 -23.30
N GLU A 211 1.21 17.90 -23.59
CA GLU A 211 0.03 17.30 -22.96
C GLU A 211 0.29 16.57 -21.63
N GLN A 212 1.55 16.28 -21.26
CA GLN A 212 1.84 15.63 -19.97
C GLN A 212 1.54 16.53 -18.76
N GLY A 213 1.53 17.86 -18.96
CA GLY A 213 1.27 18.85 -17.92
C GLY A 213 -0.21 19.14 -17.63
N GLN A 214 -1.14 18.83 -18.53
CA GLN A 214 -2.55 19.26 -18.40
C GLN A 214 -3.52 18.22 -17.81
N ILE A 215 -3.09 16.97 -17.59
CA ILE A 215 -4.02 15.89 -17.16
C ILE A 215 -4.14 15.75 -15.62
N HIS A 216 -3.36 16.49 -14.84
CA HIS A 216 -3.26 16.25 -13.39
C HIS A 216 -3.93 17.30 -12.48
N GLY A 217 -4.79 18.17 -13.02
CA GLY A 217 -5.73 18.94 -12.20
C GLY A 217 -6.68 17.99 -11.45
N ARG A 218 -6.93 18.27 -10.16
CA ARG A 218 -7.87 17.57 -9.25
C ARG A 218 -9.09 16.98 -9.97
N THR A 219 -8.96 15.78 -10.54
CA THR A 219 -10.08 15.09 -11.16
C THR A 219 -10.61 14.10 -10.14
N SER A 220 -11.91 14.19 -9.85
CA SER A 220 -12.60 13.24 -8.98
C SER A 220 -12.33 11.81 -9.46
N TRP A 221 -12.04 10.88 -8.54
CA TRP A 221 -11.79 9.46 -8.83
C TRP A 221 -12.81 8.85 -9.79
N ILE A 222 -14.06 9.33 -9.74
CA ILE A 222 -15.16 8.92 -10.61
C ILE A 222 -14.87 9.27 -12.09
N VAL A 223 -14.34 10.47 -12.37
CA VAL A 223 -13.96 10.90 -13.72
C VAL A 223 -12.79 10.07 -14.23
N TYR A 224 -11.84 9.75 -13.35
CA TYR A 224 -10.71 8.89 -13.68
C TYR A 224 -11.18 7.49 -14.09
N VAL A 225 -12.02 6.84 -13.29
CA VAL A 225 -12.58 5.50 -13.60
C VAL A 225 -13.44 5.54 -14.87
N LYS A 226 -14.23 6.59 -15.09
CA LYS A 226 -15.08 6.73 -16.29
C LYS A 226 -14.27 6.73 -17.59
N ARG A 227 -13.04 7.26 -17.59
CA ARG A 227 -12.14 7.20 -18.76
C ARG A 227 -11.72 5.78 -19.14
N TYR A 228 -11.71 4.86 -18.18
CA TYR A 228 -11.41 3.44 -18.42
C TYR A 228 -12.66 2.61 -18.78
N ALA A 229 -13.85 3.22 -18.83
CA ALA A 229 -15.05 2.55 -19.29
C ALA A 229 -14.95 2.05 -20.74
N VAL A 230 -13.98 2.55 -21.53
CA VAL A 230 -13.63 2.03 -22.86
C VAL A 230 -13.29 0.53 -22.82
N PHE A 231 -12.83 -0.01 -21.69
CA PHE A 231 -12.51 -1.43 -21.54
C PHE A 231 -13.72 -2.33 -21.18
N LEU A 232 -14.84 -1.77 -20.70
CA LEU A 232 -16.02 -2.54 -20.31
C LEU A 232 -16.57 -3.43 -21.45
N PRO A 233 -16.66 -2.96 -22.71
CA PRO A 233 -17.07 -3.80 -23.83
C PRO A 233 -16.14 -4.99 -24.08
N TYR A 234 -14.84 -4.87 -23.77
CA TYR A 234 -13.85 -5.94 -23.93
C TYR A 234 -13.85 -6.93 -22.75
N LEU A 235 -14.29 -6.49 -21.56
CA LEU A 235 -14.44 -7.35 -20.39
C LEU A 235 -15.70 -8.22 -20.45
N TRP A 236 -16.72 -7.77 -21.19
CA TRP A 236 -17.96 -8.50 -21.34
C TRP A 236 -17.93 -9.34 -22.62
N PRO A 237 -17.90 -10.68 -22.53
CA PRO A 237 -17.97 -11.54 -23.70
C PRO A 237 -19.38 -11.47 -24.30
N LYS A 238 -19.58 -10.55 -25.25
CA LYS A 238 -20.87 -10.36 -25.95
C LYS A 238 -21.13 -11.44 -26.99
N GLU A 239 -20.08 -12.05 -27.53
CA GLU A 239 -20.16 -12.94 -28.68
C GLU A 239 -20.54 -14.38 -28.30
N ASP A 240 -20.36 -14.78 -27.04
CA ASP A 240 -20.66 -16.13 -26.55
C ASP A 240 -21.74 -16.09 -25.46
N PRO A 241 -22.92 -16.72 -25.68
CA PRO A 241 -24.02 -16.72 -24.71
C PRO A 241 -23.75 -17.57 -23.46
N VAL A 242 -22.77 -18.48 -23.49
CA VAL A 242 -22.46 -19.40 -22.38
C VAL A 242 -21.66 -18.71 -21.29
N LEU A 243 -20.75 -17.80 -21.67
CA LEU A 243 -19.86 -17.09 -20.76
C LEU A 243 -20.60 -16.19 -19.73
N PRO A 244 -21.63 -15.41 -20.11
CA PRO A 244 -22.45 -14.65 -19.16
C PRO A 244 -23.16 -15.53 -18.12
N VAL A 245 -23.60 -16.74 -18.50
CA VAL A 245 -24.23 -17.70 -17.58
C VAL A 245 -23.22 -18.17 -16.54
N TRP A 246 -22.01 -18.55 -16.96
CA TRP A 246 -20.94 -18.91 -16.03
C TRP A 246 -20.52 -17.75 -15.12
N PHE A 247 -20.55 -16.52 -15.63
CA PHE A 247 -20.29 -15.34 -14.82
C PHE A 247 -21.37 -15.15 -13.73
N ALA A 248 -22.64 -15.31 -14.08
CA ALA A 248 -23.75 -15.28 -13.11
C ALA A 248 -23.64 -16.41 -12.08
N VAL A 249 -23.34 -17.64 -12.51
CA VAL A 249 -23.10 -18.79 -11.62
C VAL A 249 -21.95 -18.49 -10.65
N ARG A 250 -20.84 -17.89 -11.12
CA ARG A 250 -19.74 -17.49 -10.24
C ARG A 250 -20.15 -16.44 -9.21
N ILE A 251 -20.96 -15.45 -9.59
CA ILE A 251 -21.49 -14.46 -8.64
C ILE A 251 -22.32 -15.15 -7.56
N VAL A 252 -23.21 -16.07 -7.96
CA VAL A 252 -24.03 -16.85 -7.02
C VAL A 252 -23.15 -17.66 -6.08
N ILE A 253 -22.12 -18.36 -6.59
CA ILE A 253 -21.16 -19.12 -5.77
C ILE A 253 -20.43 -18.20 -4.77
N VAL A 254 -20.01 -17.01 -5.18
CA VAL A 254 -19.34 -16.04 -4.28
C VAL A 254 -20.28 -15.55 -3.19
N ILE A 255 -21.54 -15.25 -3.51
CA ILE A 255 -22.55 -14.81 -2.52
C ILE A 255 -22.84 -15.94 -1.53
N LEU A 256 -23.07 -17.16 -2.04
CA LEU A 256 -23.29 -18.35 -1.23
C LEU A 256 -22.11 -18.58 -0.28
N GLY A 257 -20.88 -18.60 -0.79
CA GLY A 257 -19.66 -18.74 0.03
C GLY A 257 -19.54 -17.71 1.17
N ARG A 258 -20.08 -16.50 0.98
CA ARG A 258 -20.13 -15.48 2.04
C ARG A 258 -21.17 -15.82 3.11
N ILE A 259 -22.38 -16.19 2.71
CA ILE A 259 -23.44 -16.60 3.63
C ILE A 259 -22.95 -17.75 4.53
N PHE A 260 -22.23 -18.69 3.94
CA PHE A 260 -21.67 -19.86 4.60
C PHE A 260 -20.58 -19.57 5.61
N THR A 261 -19.65 -18.68 5.25
CA THR A 261 -18.61 -18.21 6.19
C THR A 261 -19.23 -17.61 7.46
N PHE A 262 -20.38 -16.91 7.33
CA PHE A 262 -21.11 -16.39 8.48
C PHE A 262 -21.85 -17.48 9.27
N ALA A 263 -22.49 -18.43 8.59
CA ALA A 263 -23.24 -19.50 9.25
C ALA A 263 -22.36 -20.43 10.10
N ILE A 264 -21.18 -20.84 9.59
CA ILE A 264 -20.24 -21.75 10.27
C ILE A 264 -19.74 -21.14 11.59
N ALA A 265 -19.29 -19.89 11.54
CA ALA A 265 -18.76 -19.18 12.70
C ALA A 265 -19.78 -19.09 13.84
N ARG A 266 -21.07 -18.98 13.51
CA ARG A 266 -22.14 -18.95 14.50
C ARG A 266 -22.37 -20.32 15.14
N GLN A 267 -22.32 -21.37 14.34
CA GLN A 267 -22.61 -22.72 14.83
C GLN A 267 -21.52 -23.26 15.76
N GLU A 268 -20.27 -22.88 15.53
CA GLU A 268 -19.19 -23.13 16.51
C GLU A 268 -19.50 -22.49 17.87
N GLY A 269 -20.10 -21.29 17.89
CA GLY A 269 -20.55 -20.65 19.12
C GLY A 269 -21.64 -21.44 19.84
N THR A 270 -22.68 -21.87 19.12
CA THR A 270 -23.74 -22.72 19.69
C THR A 270 -23.20 -24.05 20.21
N LEU A 271 -22.29 -24.69 19.48
CA LEU A 271 -21.66 -25.95 19.92
C LEU A 271 -20.86 -25.74 21.21
N THR A 272 -20.15 -24.62 21.31
CA THR A 272 -19.38 -24.24 22.50
C THR A 272 -20.31 -24.08 23.71
N ASP A 273 -21.46 -23.43 23.55
CA ASP A 273 -22.45 -23.27 24.62
C ASP A 273 -23.01 -24.62 25.10
N VAL A 274 -23.29 -25.55 24.18
CA VAL A 274 -23.82 -26.87 24.56
C VAL A 274 -22.76 -27.73 25.27
N ILE A 275 -21.50 -27.67 24.82
CA ILE A 275 -20.38 -28.37 25.48
C ILE A 275 -20.16 -27.84 26.91
N LEU A 276 -20.22 -26.51 27.09
CA LEU A 276 -20.09 -25.86 28.41
C LEU A 276 -21.26 -26.21 29.35
N SER A 277 -22.44 -26.51 28.81
CA SER A 277 -23.59 -26.98 29.60
C SER A 277 -23.49 -28.44 30.10
N LYS A 278 -22.34 -29.11 29.91
CA LYS A 278 -22.05 -30.51 30.30
C LYS A 278 -23.02 -31.56 29.70
N ARG A 279 -23.75 -31.24 28.64
CA ARG A 279 -24.59 -32.20 27.88
C ARG A 279 -23.81 -32.71 26.67
N LEU A 280 -23.80 -34.02 26.43
CA LEU A 280 -23.26 -34.62 25.20
C LEU A 280 -24.16 -34.24 24.01
N PRO A 281 -23.74 -33.34 23.10
CA PRO A 281 -24.60 -32.85 22.02
C PRO A 281 -24.54 -33.81 20.85
N ARG A 282 -25.15 -35.00 20.95
CA ARG A 282 -25.16 -35.93 19.81
C ARG A 282 -25.90 -35.34 18.60
N LYS A 283 -26.95 -34.53 18.85
CA LYS A 283 -27.71 -33.84 17.80
C LYS A 283 -26.99 -32.59 17.27
N ASP A 284 -26.38 -31.77 18.12
CA ASP A 284 -25.70 -30.54 17.65
C ASP A 284 -24.32 -30.82 17.05
N LEU A 285 -23.64 -31.89 17.48
CA LEU A 285 -22.42 -32.39 16.84
C LEU A 285 -22.74 -33.04 15.49
N ALA A 286 -23.83 -33.82 15.40
CA ALA A 286 -24.32 -34.31 14.12
C ALA A 286 -24.70 -33.14 13.21
N TRP A 287 -25.42 -32.13 13.72
CA TRP A 287 -25.73 -30.90 12.98
C TRP A 287 -24.49 -30.10 12.60
N TRP A 288 -23.45 -30.08 13.42
CA TRP A 288 -22.18 -29.41 13.11
C TRP A 288 -21.42 -30.14 12.02
N ILE A 289 -21.41 -31.47 12.04
CA ILE A 289 -20.85 -32.29 10.96
C ILE A 289 -21.68 -32.15 9.67
N THR A 290 -23.01 -32.15 9.74
CA THR A 290 -23.87 -31.92 8.56
C THR A 290 -23.80 -30.49 8.07
N LEU A 291 -23.71 -29.46 8.91
CA LEU A 291 -23.56 -28.06 8.48
C LEU A 291 -22.14 -27.73 8.00
N HIS A 292 -21.13 -28.51 8.42
CA HIS A 292 -19.80 -28.51 7.81
C HIS A 292 -19.82 -29.10 6.38
N TYR A 293 -20.83 -29.90 6.03
CA TYR A 293 -21.01 -30.54 4.71
C TYR A 293 -22.17 -29.97 3.86
N LEU A 294 -23.15 -29.30 4.48
CA LEU A 294 -24.42 -28.83 3.90
C LEU A 294 -24.82 -27.49 4.54
N ASP A 295 -24.02 -26.49 4.21
CA ASP A 295 -24.36 -25.14 3.84
C ASP A 295 -25.85 -24.69 3.77
N VAL A 296 -26.55 -24.57 4.91
CA VAL A 296 -27.77 -23.73 5.09
C VAL A 296 -27.91 -23.22 6.53
N GLY A 297 -28.08 -21.90 6.72
CA GLY A 297 -28.12 -21.25 8.05
C GLY A 297 -29.49 -21.17 8.75
N SER A 298 -29.51 -20.69 10.01
CA SER A 298 -30.68 -20.02 10.62
C SER A 298 -30.40 -19.37 11.99
N LYS A 299 -30.90 -18.13 12.15
CA LYS A 299 -31.10 -17.22 13.34
C LYS A 299 -30.16 -15.99 13.49
N ARG A 300 -30.73 -14.87 13.93
CA ARG A 300 -30.29 -13.51 13.54
C ARG A 300 -30.10 -12.48 14.68
N HIS A 301 -30.05 -12.85 15.97
CA HIS A 301 -30.21 -11.84 17.05
C HIS A 301 -29.26 -11.95 18.27
N GLU A 302 -28.02 -12.44 18.13
CA GLU A 302 -27.09 -12.57 19.27
C GLU A 302 -26.15 -11.37 19.49
N PHE A 303 -25.99 -10.47 18.51
CA PHE A 303 -25.10 -9.32 18.63
C PHE A 303 -25.90 -8.02 18.64
N GLY A 304 -26.07 -7.40 19.81
CA GLY A 304 -26.81 -6.13 19.93
C GLY A 304 -26.14 -4.96 19.19
N ILE A 305 -26.93 -3.91 18.93
CA ILE A 305 -26.63 -2.79 18.02
C ILE A 305 -25.26 -2.11 18.22
N HIS A 306 -24.72 -2.11 19.44
CA HIS A 306 -23.44 -1.50 19.79
C HIS A 306 -22.22 -2.19 19.15
N ILE A 307 -22.24 -3.52 18.98
CA ILE A 307 -21.12 -4.23 18.35
C ILE A 307 -21.12 -3.95 16.84
N VAL A 308 -22.32 -3.92 16.24
CA VAL A 308 -22.51 -3.59 14.83
C VAL A 308 -22.05 -2.17 14.53
N SER A 309 -22.36 -1.19 15.39
CA SER A 309 -21.91 0.20 15.19
C SER A 309 -20.40 0.38 15.33
N ILE A 310 -19.75 -0.31 16.28
CA ILE A 310 -18.29 -0.30 16.43
C ILE A 310 -17.63 -0.88 15.18
N VAL A 311 -18.10 -2.03 14.70
CA VAL A 311 -17.57 -2.69 13.50
C VAL A 311 -17.80 -1.82 12.26
N LEU A 312 -18.98 -1.21 12.11
CA LEU A 312 -19.28 -0.34 10.98
C LEU A 312 -18.36 0.90 10.96
N THR A 313 -18.18 1.53 12.13
CA THR A 313 -17.29 2.70 12.28
C THR A 313 -15.85 2.33 11.94
N LEU A 314 -15.39 1.16 12.41
CA LEU A 314 -14.07 0.64 12.09
C LEU A 314 -13.89 0.38 10.58
N VAL A 315 -14.89 -0.21 9.92
CA VAL A 315 -14.85 -0.46 8.48
C VAL A 315 -14.73 0.85 7.70
N ILE A 316 -15.52 1.85 8.05
CA ILE A 316 -15.48 3.18 7.40
C ILE A 316 -14.12 3.85 7.64
N ALA A 317 -13.65 3.87 8.89
CA ALA A 317 -12.35 4.44 9.24
C ALA A 317 -11.19 3.72 8.54
N TYR A 318 -11.25 2.39 8.45
CA TYR A 318 -10.24 1.57 7.78
C TYR A 318 -10.17 1.86 6.28
N PHE A 319 -11.33 1.98 5.63
CA PHE A 319 -11.41 2.32 4.21
C PHE A 319 -10.89 3.74 3.94
N TRP A 320 -11.34 4.72 4.72
CA TRP A 320 -10.90 6.12 4.61
C TRP A 320 -9.39 6.24 4.80
N LEU A 321 -8.85 5.62 5.85
CA LEU A 321 -7.41 5.57 6.10
C LEU A 321 -6.66 4.88 4.95
N GLY A 322 -7.22 3.82 4.38
CA GLY A 322 -6.64 3.13 3.22
C GLY A 322 -6.52 4.01 1.99
N VAL A 323 -7.56 4.80 1.69
CA VAL A 323 -7.52 5.77 0.58
C VAL A 323 -6.45 6.83 0.85
N LEU A 324 -6.43 7.41 2.04
CA LEU A 324 -5.45 8.43 2.44
C LEU A 324 -4.01 7.92 2.32
N LEU A 325 -3.72 6.75 2.89
CA LEU A 325 -2.39 6.15 2.82
C LEU A 325 -1.98 5.79 1.39
N THR A 326 -2.94 5.37 0.55
CA THR A 326 -2.67 5.11 -0.87
C THR A 326 -2.28 6.40 -1.59
N THR A 327 -2.97 7.52 -1.33
CA THR A 327 -2.60 8.82 -1.91
C THR A 327 -1.23 9.30 -1.45
N TRP A 328 -0.81 8.95 -0.22
CA TRP A 328 0.51 9.27 0.31
C TRP A 328 1.64 8.42 -0.31
N VAL A 329 1.39 7.14 -0.59
CA VAL A 329 2.40 6.21 -1.15
C VAL A 329 2.56 6.35 -2.67
N ASN A 330 1.49 6.75 -3.38
CA ASN A 330 1.46 6.80 -4.85
C ASN A 330 2.59 7.62 -5.51
N PRO A 331 2.97 8.82 -5.03
CA PRO A 331 4.06 9.60 -5.64
C PRO A 331 5.41 8.87 -5.61
N ILE A 332 5.77 8.25 -4.49
CA ILE A 332 7.04 7.49 -4.36
C ILE A 332 7.02 6.26 -5.26
N ARG A 333 5.86 5.62 -5.35
CA ARG A 333 5.66 4.48 -6.23
C ARG A 333 5.95 4.86 -7.68
N ARG A 334 5.54 6.05 -8.14
CA ARG A 334 5.82 6.55 -9.50
C ARG A 334 7.33 6.62 -9.76
N ILE A 335 8.09 7.20 -8.83
CA ILE A 335 9.57 7.29 -8.90
C ILE A 335 10.19 5.90 -9.03
N TRP A 336 9.76 4.94 -8.20
CA TRP A 336 10.26 3.57 -8.29
C TRP A 336 9.89 2.88 -9.62
N THR A 337 8.65 3.06 -10.11
CA THR A 337 8.24 2.49 -11.39
C THR A 337 9.00 3.08 -12.57
N GLU A 338 9.31 4.38 -12.53
CA GLU A 338 10.09 5.06 -13.56
C GLU A 338 11.55 4.58 -13.57
N ALA A 339 12.19 4.53 -12.40
CA ALA A 339 13.55 3.99 -12.27
C ALA A 339 13.63 2.53 -12.76
N SER A 340 12.65 1.70 -12.39
CA SER A 340 12.57 0.29 -12.82
C SER A 340 12.37 0.15 -14.34
N ARG A 341 11.59 1.06 -14.95
CA ARG A 341 11.43 1.12 -16.41
C ARG A 341 12.74 1.50 -17.09
N THR A 342 13.44 2.53 -16.62
CA THR A 342 14.74 2.93 -17.16
C THR A 342 15.76 1.80 -17.08
N ARG A 343 15.85 1.12 -15.94
CA ARG A 343 16.70 -0.08 -15.78
C ARG A 343 16.35 -1.17 -16.79
N SER A 344 15.05 -1.45 -16.97
CA SER A 344 14.59 -2.48 -17.92
C SER A 344 14.88 -2.09 -19.37
N GLN A 345 14.71 -0.81 -19.74
CA GLN A 345 15.05 -0.31 -21.07
C GLN A 345 16.54 -0.44 -21.38
N ILE A 346 17.42 -0.13 -20.43
CA ILE A 346 18.87 -0.31 -20.59
C ILE A 346 19.17 -1.79 -20.78
N SER A 347 18.64 -2.67 -19.92
CA SER A 347 18.87 -4.12 -20.04
C SER A 347 18.43 -4.68 -21.39
N VAL A 348 17.21 -4.39 -21.84
CA VAL A 348 16.68 -4.88 -23.12
C VAL A 348 17.50 -4.36 -24.30
N LYS A 349 17.90 -3.07 -24.27
CA LYS A 349 18.76 -2.50 -25.32
C LYS A 349 20.15 -3.14 -25.34
N SER A 350 20.75 -3.37 -24.19
CA SER A 350 22.08 -3.99 -24.12
C SER A 350 22.05 -5.44 -24.62
N ILE A 351 20.96 -6.17 -24.35
CA ILE A 351 20.78 -7.55 -24.87
C ILE A 351 20.56 -7.52 -26.39
N SER A 352 19.68 -6.65 -26.89
CA SER A 352 19.39 -6.58 -28.33
C SER A 352 20.60 -6.09 -29.14
N LEU A 353 21.48 -5.30 -28.53
CA LEU A 353 22.69 -4.76 -29.14
C LEU A 353 23.98 -5.46 -28.69
N HIS A 354 23.90 -6.68 -28.15
CA HIS A 354 25.08 -7.35 -27.58
C HIS A 354 26.24 -7.44 -28.58
N SER A 355 25.96 -7.79 -29.84
CA SER A 355 26.99 -7.91 -30.88
C SER A 355 27.70 -6.58 -31.11
N THR A 356 26.95 -5.47 -31.11
CA THR A 356 27.49 -4.12 -31.26
C THR A 356 28.38 -3.75 -30.09
N ILE A 357 27.95 -4.05 -28.85
CA ILE A 357 28.73 -3.78 -27.65
C ILE A 357 30.05 -4.59 -27.68
N THR A 358 30.00 -5.84 -28.13
CA THR A 358 31.17 -6.70 -28.30
C THR A 358 32.10 -6.15 -29.39
N TYR A 359 31.57 -5.73 -30.55
CA TYR A 359 32.37 -5.16 -31.63
C TYR A 359 33.12 -3.89 -31.20
N PHE A 360 32.52 -3.05 -30.36
CA PHE A 360 33.16 -1.86 -29.83
C PHE A 360 33.92 -2.09 -28.52
N ASN A 361 33.98 -3.34 -28.03
CA ASN A 361 34.58 -3.71 -26.75
C ASN A 361 34.12 -2.82 -25.57
N ARG A 362 32.82 -2.51 -25.51
CA ARG A 362 32.21 -1.59 -24.52
C ARG A 362 31.43 -2.31 -23.42
N VAL A 363 31.75 -3.59 -23.17
CA VAL A 363 31.02 -4.42 -22.20
C VAL A 363 31.09 -3.82 -20.79
N GLU A 364 32.27 -3.37 -20.34
CA GLU A 364 32.43 -2.75 -19.02
C GLU A 364 31.67 -1.42 -18.90
N PHE A 365 31.70 -0.59 -19.95
CA PHE A 365 30.96 0.66 -19.98
C PHE A 365 29.43 0.43 -19.83
N GLU A 366 28.89 -0.56 -20.54
CA GLU A 366 27.46 -0.89 -20.42
C GLU A 366 27.12 -1.59 -19.09
N ARG A 367 28.05 -2.35 -18.52
CA ARG A 367 27.91 -2.88 -17.16
C ARG A 367 27.80 -1.74 -16.14
N ASP A 368 28.70 -0.77 -16.17
CA ASP A 368 28.69 0.38 -15.25
C ASP A 368 27.41 1.21 -15.39
N ARG A 369 26.96 1.42 -16.63
CA ARG A 369 25.70 2.12 -16.92
C ARG A 369 24.50 1.37 -16.34
N TYR A 370 24.45 0.05 -16.51
CA TYR A 370 23.39 -0.78 -15.95
C TYR A 370 23.44 -0.80 -14.41
N GLU A 371 24.64 -0.89 -13.83
CA GLU A 371 24.85 -0.85 -12.38
C GLU A 371 24.32 0.44 -11.75
N LYS A 372 24.61 1.60 -12.36
CA LYS A 372 24.03 2.89 -11.93
C LYS A 372 22.50 2.88 -11.97
N ALA A 373 21.91 2.34 -13.03
CA ALA A 373 20.44 2.23 -13.14
C ALA A 373 19.85 1.29 -12.08
N VAL A 374 20.54 0.20 -11.75
CA VAL A 374 20.16 -0.71 -10.65
C VAL A 374 20.25 0.01 -9.31
N ALA A 375 21.32 0.76 -9.05
CA ALA A 375 21.50 1.50 -7.80
C ALA A 375 20.39 2.54 -7.57
N VAL A 376 20.03 3.32 -8.60
CA VAL A 376 18.90 4.27 -8.53
C VAL A 376 17.58 3.55 -8.29
N THR A 377 17.33 2.43 -8.97
CA THR A 377 16.12 1.62 -8.77
C THR A 377 16.05 1.07 -7.35
N MET A 378 17.16 0.60 -6.81
CA MET A 378 17.26 0.07 -5.45
C MET A 378 17.04 1.18 -4.41
N ALA A 379 17.66 2.35 -4.58
CA ALA A 379 17.44 3.49 -3.71
C ALA A 379 15.95 3.92 -3.68
N ALA A 380 15.31 4.02 -4.85
CA ALA A 380 13.88 4.31 -4.95
C ALA A 380 13.02 3.22 -4.28
N PHE A 381 13.40 1.95 -4.43
CA PHE A 381 12.72 0.82 -3.78
C PHE A 381 12.83 0.89 -2.24
N LEU A 382 14.01 1.21 -1.71
CA LEU A 382 14.25 1.37 -0.28
C LEU A 382 13.46 2.55 0.33
N HIS A 383 13.06 3.53 -0.47
CA HIS A 383 12.12 4.57 -0.03
C HIS A 383 10.65 4.16 -0.17
N TYR A 384 10.31 3.38 -1.20
CA TYR A 384 8.94 2.93 -1.48
C TYR A 384 8.44 1.89 -0.47
N VAL A 385 9.22 0.83 -0.25
CA VAL A 385 8.78 -0.35 0.49
C VAL A 385 8.49 -0.04 1.97
N PRO A 386 9.36 0.66 2.71
CA PRO A 386 9.07 1.02 4.08
C PRO A 386 7.81 1.87 4.20
N ARG A 387 7.60 2.85 3.30
CA ARG A 387 6.39 3.70 3.32
C ARG A 387 5.12 2.88 3.09
N LEU A 388 5.16 1.92 2.17
CA LEU A 388 4.06 0.99 1.95
C LEU A 388 3.75 0.17 3.23
N TYR A 389 4.78 -0.38 3.87
CA TYR A 389 4.60 -1.17 5.10
C TYR A 389 4.21 -0.31 6.30
N THR A 390 4.69 0.93 6.42
CA THR A 390 4.24 1.90 7.43
C THR A 390 2.75 2.17 7.28
N GLY A 391 2.26 2.38 6.04
CA GLY A 391 0.82 2.52 5.80
C GLY A 391 0.03 1.28 6.25
N GLN A 392 0.49 0.08 5.91
CA GLN A 392 -0.15 -1.16 6.36
C GLN A 392 -0.09 -1.33 7.89
N ALA A 393 0.98 -0.89 8.54
CA ALA A 393 1.12 -0.91 9.99
C ALA A 393 0.11 0.03 10.67
N ILE A 394 -0.07 1.26 10.17
CA ILE A 394 -1.08 2.21 10.69
C ILE A 394 -2.49 1.61 10.60
N GLN A 395 -2.82 0.98 9.47
CA GLN A 395 -4.08 0.24 9.31
C GLN A 395 -4.19 -0.96 10.29
N GLY A 396 -3.08 -1.66 10.53
CA GLY A 396 -3.00 -2.74 11.50
C GLY A 396 -3.28 -2.28 12.93
N VAL A 397 -2.72 -1.13 13.33
CA VAL A 397 -2.97 -0.51 14.64
C VAL A 397 -4.44 -0.12 14.79
N LEU A 398 -5.06 0.47 13.77
CA LEU A 398 -6.49 0.78 13.78
C LEU A 398 -7.35 -0.48 14.00
N VAL A 399 -7.03 -1.57 13.29
CA VAL A 399 -7.70 -2.86 13.48
C VAL A 399 -7.46 -3.38 14.90
N LEU A 400 -6.25 -3.28 15.44
CA LEU A 400 -5.95 -3.72 16.81
C LEU A 400 -6.76 -2.95 17.85
N ILE A 401 -6.87 -1.61 17.72
CA ILE A 401 -7.69 -0.78 18.60
C ILE A 401 -9.16 -1.20 18.52
N GLY A 402 -9.68 -1.37 17.29
CA GLY A 402 -11.04 -1.86 17.09
C GLY A 402 -11.27 -3.24 17.72
N TYR A 403 -10.28 -4.13 17.63
CA TYR A 403 -10.34 -5.47 18.22
C TYR A 403 -10.47 -5.37 19.73
N CYS A 404 -9.57 -4.64 20.38
CA CYS A 404 -9.57 -4.43 21.83
C CYS A 404 -10.91 -3.86 22.31
N LEU A 405 -11.40 -2.79 21.67
CA LEU A 405 -12.68 -2.16 22.01
C LEU A 405 -13.85 -3.15 21.87
N ALA A 406 -13.90 -3.89 20.77
CA ALA A 406 -14.97 -4.85 20.52
C ALA A 406 -14.91 -6.04 21.50
N THR A 407 -13.72 -6.57 21.81
CA THR A 407 -13.56 -7.61 22.84
C THR A 407 -14.00 -7.13 24.21
N THR A 408 -13.66 -5.90 24.60
CA THR A 408 -14.06 -5.35 25.90
C THR A 408 -15.59 -5.26 26.02
N VAL A 409 -16.28 -4.81 24.97
CA VAL A 409 -17.75 -4.74 24.95
C VAL A 409 -18.38 -6.14 24.98
N VAL A 410 -17.84 -7.11 24.25
CA VAL A 410 -18.32 -8.51 24.26
C VAL A 410 -18.14 -9.13 25.64
N LEU A 411 -16.96 -8.97 26.26
CA LEU A 411 -16.67 -9.48 27.59
C LEU A 411 -17.55 -8.84 28.66
N TRP A 412 -17.75 -7.52 28.60
CA TRP A 412 -18.64 -6.80 29.52
C TRP A 412 -20.10 -7.31 29.43
N ARG A 413 -20.58 -7.64 28.23
CA ARG A 413 -21.92 -8.22 28.04
C ARG A 413 -22.04 -9.65 28.55
N ILE A 414 -21.00 -10.45 28.41
CA ILE A 414 -20.95 -11.81 28.97
C ILE A 414 -20.94 -11.73 30.50
N ALA A 415 -20.11 -10.84 31.08
CA ALA A 415 -20.07 -10.60 32.52
C ALA A 415 -21.41 -10.10 33.08
N SER A 416 -22.13 -9.29 32.30
CA SER A 416 -23.46 -8.78 32.64
C SER A 416 -24.58 -9.80 32.39
N GLY A 417 -24.27 -11.05 32.02
CA GLY A 417 -25.23 -12.13 31.78
C GLY A 417 -26.11 -11.97 30.52
N HIS A 418 -25.83 -10.98 29.67
CA HIS A 418 -26.65 -10.70 28.48
C HIS A 418 -26.31 -11.60 27.29
N ASN A 419 -25.09 -12.17 27.24
CA ASN A 419 -24.59 -13.02 26.17
C ASN A 419 -23.93 -14.29 26.73
N SER A 420 -24.00 -15.40 26.00
CA SER A 420 -23.33 -16.66 26.33
C SER A 420 -21.82 -16.61 26.02
N ILE A 421 -21.05 -17.55 26.58
CA ILE A 421 -19.60 -17.68 26.34
C ILE A 421 -19.33 -18.01 24.86
N GLY A 422 -20.22 -18.75 24.20
CA GLY A 422 -20.17 -19.04 22.77
C GLY A 422 -20.23 -17.79 21.88
N ALA A 423 -20.84 -16.69 22.36
CA ALA A 423 -20.85 -15.42 21.64
C ALA A 423 -19.42 -14.84 21.46
N PHE A 424 -18.50 -15.13 22.39
CA PHE A 424 -17.10 -14.73 22.27
C PHE A 424 -16.37 -15.48 21.15
N VAL A 425 -16.59 -16.80 21.05
CA VAL A 425 -16.00 -17.63 19.97
C VAL A 425 -16.52 -17.18 18.60
N THR A 426 -17.83 -16.95 18.48
CA THR A 426 -18.45 -16.41 17.27
C THR A 426 -17.85 -15.04 16.89
N PHE A 427 -17.65 -14.16 17.87
CA PHE A 427 -17.00 -12.87 17.65
C PHE A 427 -15.57 -13.02 17.11
N LEU A 428 -14.73 -13.88 17.71
CA LEU A 428 -13.35 -14.10 17.26
C LEU A 428 -13.29 -14.57 15.80
N ARG A 429 -14.22 -15.44 15.39
CA ARG A 429 -14.32 -15.90 14.01
C ARG A 429 -14.76 -14.79 13.05
N TYR A 430 -15.80 -14.06 13.40
CA TYR A 430 -16.26 -12.92 12.60
C TYR A 430 -15.19 -11.85 12.46
N TRP A 431 -14.47 -11.55 13.54
CA TRP A 431 -13.37 -10.60 13.52
C TRP A 431 -12.29 -10.97 12.50
N ASN A 432 -11.83 -12.23 12.54
CA ASN A 432 -10.83 -12.74 11.61
C ASN A 432 -11.32 -12.71 10.14
N SER A 433 -12.61 -12.97 9.91
CA SER A 433 -13.21 -12.89 8.57
C SER A 433 -13.25 -11.46 8.05
N ILE A 434 -13.74 -10.52 8.87
CA ILE A 434 -13.89 -9.09 8.52
C ILE A 434 -12.51 -8.47 8.24
N THR A 435 -11.54 -8.69 9.12
CA THR A 435 -10.19 -8.12 8.95
C THR A 435 -9.48 -8.65 7.71
N ARG A 436 -9.67 -9.94 7.37
CA ARG A 436 -9.16 -10.51 6.12
C ARG A 436 -9.81 -9.87 4.90
N LEU A 437 -11.14 -9.72 4.91
CA LEU A 437 -11.88 -9.07 3.82
C LEU A 437 -11.43 -7.62 3.61
N LEU A 438 -11.30 -6.85 4.68
CA LEU A 438 -10.82 -5.47 4.66
C LEU A 438 -9.42 -5.37 4.02
N LYS A 439 -8.47 -6.21 4.45
CA LYS A 439 -7.13 -6.26 3.86
C LYS A 439 -7.16 -6.60 2.37
N THR A 440 -7.98 -7.55 1.97
CA THR A 440 -8.14 -7.92 0.55
C THR A 440 -8.72 -6.76 -0.28
N ILE A 441 -9.72 -6.04 0.23
CA ILE A 441 -10.30 -4.88 -0.45
C ILE A 441 -9.25 -3.78 -0.64
N THR A 442 -8.48 -3.44 0.40
CA THR A 442 -7.42 -2.44 0.29
C THR A 442 -6.36 -2.84 -0.72
N ARG A 443 -5.88 -4.09 -0.69
CA ARG A 443 -4.90 -4.61 -1.66
C ARG A 443 -5.47 -4.58 -3.08
N SER A 444 -6.73 -4.95 -3.25
CA SER A 444 -7.41 -4.93 -4.55
C SER A 444 -7.54 -3.50 -5.08
N TYR A 445 -7.92 -2.55 -4.22
CA TYR A 445 -7.96 -1.13 -4.56
C TYR A 445 -6.59 -0.61 -5.02
N GLN A 446 -5.52 -0.94 -4.28
CA GLN A 446 -4.14 -0.60 -4.65
C GLN A 446 -3.70 -1.26 -5.96
N SER A 447 -4.10 -2.51 -6.20
CA SER A 447 -3.82 -3.21 -7.46
C SER A 447 -4.56 -2.61 -8.64
N ILE A 448 -5.85 -2.31 -8.50
CA ILE A 448 -6.67 -1.71 -9.56
C ILE A 448 -6.13 -0.33 -9.89
N THR A 449 -5.90 0.52 -8.89
CA THR A 449 -5.30 1.86 -9.11
C THR A 449 -3.95 1.77 -9.82
N SER A 450 -3.14 0.77 -9.50
CA SER A 450 -1.90 0.49 -10.23
C SER A 450 -2.15 0.12 -11.69
N MET A 451 -2.98 -0.88 -11.95
CA MET A 451 -3.21 -1.39 -13.30
C MET A 451 -3.81 -0.32 -14.20
N LEU A 452 -4.64 0.57 -13.66
CA LEU A 452 -5.18 1.72 -14.39
C LEU A 452 -4.05 2.68 -14.82
N VAL A 453 -3.06 2.95 -13.97
CA VAL A 453 -1.90 3.79 -14.34
C VAL A 453 -1.13 3.16 -15.51
N ASP A 454 -0.92 1.85 -15.51
CA ASP A 454 -0.25 1.15 -16.62
C ASP A 454 -1.12 1.12 -17.89
N ALA A 455 -2.43 0.90 -17.75
CA ALA A 455 -3.39 0.94 -18.86
C ALA A 455 -3.47 2.32 -19.53
N GLY A 456 -3.24 3.41 -18.80
CA GLY A 456 -3.16 4.76 -19.36
C GLY A 456 -2.12 4.88 -20.47
N ARG A 457 -0.96 4.22 -20.35
CA ARG A 457 0.06 4.20 -21.41
C ARG A 457 -0.34 3.34 -22.60
N LEU A 458 -1.00 2.21 -22.34
CA LEU A 458 -1.52 1.35 -23.39
C LEU A 458 -2.61 2.07 -24.20
N LEU A 459 -3.48 2.84 -23.55
CA LEU A 459 -4.46 3.71 -24.21
C LEU A 459 -3.79 4.77 -25.08
N GLN A 460 -2.70 5.39 -24.61
CA GLN A 460 -1.92 6.32 -25.44
C GLN A 460 -1.38 5.64 -26.70
N LEU A 461 -0.85 4.42 -26.57
CA LEU A 461 -0.32 3.66 -27.71
C LEU A 461 -1.43 3.23 -28.69
N LEU A 462 -2.57 2.78 -28.18
CA LEU A 462 -3.73 2.43 -29.00
C LEU A 462 -4.35 3.65 -29.70
N GLY A 463 -4.20 4.84 -29.11
CA GLY A 463 -4.64 6.11 -29.70
C GLY A 463 -3.65 6.69 -30.71
N LEU A 464 -2.47 6.10 -30.91
CA LEU A 464 -1.55 6.56 -31.96
C LEU A 464 -2.11 6.19 -33.33
N THR A 465 -2.42 7.21 -34.13
CA THR A 465 -2.75 7.03 -35.54
C THR A 465 -1.50 6.85 -36.37
N SER A 466 -1.56 6.03 -37.43
CA SER A 466 -0.48 5.91 -38.39
C SER A 466 -0.23 7.26 -39.08
N ALA A 467 1.04 7.65 -39.23
CA ALA A 467 1.41 8.85 -39.98
C ALA A 467 1.13 8.71 -41.50
N VAL A 468 1.05 7.48 -42.00
CA VAL A 468 0.74 7.17 -43.39
C VAL A 468 -0.55 6.35 -43.41
N VAL A 469 -1.59 6.91 -44.01
CA VAL A 469 -2.94 6.33 -44.10
C VAL A 469 -3.33 6.27 -45.59
N ASP A 470 -4.18 5.30 -45.92
CA ASP A 470 -4.76 5.22 -47.26
C ASP A 470 -5.61 6.47 -47.56
N PRO A 471 -5.59 6.96 -48.81
CA PRO A 471 -6.43 8.07 -49.23
C PRO A 471 -7.91 7.66 -49.27
N GLU A 472 -8.81 8.60 -48.97
CA GLU A 472 -10.25 8.45 -49.18
C GLU A 472 -10.68 9.39 -50.32
N PRO A 473 -11.24 8.90 -51.45
CA PRO A 473 -11.53 7.50 -51.77
C PRO A 473 -10.28 6.68 -52.14
N ALA A 474 -10.26 5.42 -51.69
CA ALA A 474 -9.18 4.48 -51.96
C ALA A 474 -9.19 4.03 -53.43
N ARG A 475 -8.11 4.34 -54.18
CA ARG A 475 -7.91 3.86 -55.55
C ARG A 475 -6.75 2.88 -55.60
N GLU A 476 -6.89 1.79 -56.34
CA GLU A 476 -5.78 0.89 -56.60
C GLU A 476 -4.79 1.51 -57.60
N LEU A 477 -3.52 1.16 -57.48
CA LEU A 477 -2.48 1.59 -58.41
C LEU A 477 -2.59 0.77 -59.70
N ASP A 478 -2.90 1.44 -60.81
CA ASP A 478 -2.87 0.81 -62.14
C ASP A 478 -1.47 0.96 -62.76
N ILE A 479 -0.86 -0.14 -63.20
CA ILE A 479 0.49 -0.15 -63.76
C ILE A 479 0.40 -0.45 -65.24
N ILE A 480 0.72 0.54 -66.06
CA ILE A 480 0.63 0.46 -67.52
C ILE A 480 2.04 0.40 -68.13
N SER A 481 2.92 1.34 -67.73
CA SER A 481 4.25 1.48 -68.30
C SER A 481 5.37 1.30 -67.26
N SER A 482 5.07 1.47 -65.96
CA SER A 482 6.04 1.49 -64.86
C SER A 482 7.03 2.67 -64.90
N GLU A 483 6.62 3.83 -65.43
CA GLU A 483 7.42 5.07 -65.34
C GLU A 483 7.34 5.63 -63.91
N VAL A 484 8.48 5.90 -63.28
CA VAL A 484 8.54 6.51 -61.93
C VAL A 484 9.16 7.90 -62.01
N ARG A 485 8.45 8.92 -61.55
CA ARG A 485 8.91 10.31 -61.61
C ARG A 485 8.90 10.98 -60.26
N PHE A 486 10.04 11.55 -59.89
CA PHE A 486 10.20 12.44 -58.74
C PHE A 486 10.18 13.88 -59.26
N GLN A 487 9.35 14.73 -58.65
CA GLN A 487 9.20 16.14 -59.01
C GLN A 487 9.37 17.01 -57.76
N ASP A 488 10.49 17.72 -57.72
CA ASP A 488 10.89 18.70 -56.72
C ASP A 488 10.66 18.21 -55.30
N VAL A 489 11.09 16.97 -55.03
CA VAL A 489 10.80 16.29 -53.77
C VAL A 489 11.69 16.82 -52.66
N ASP A 490 11.03 17.36 -51.63
CA ASP A 490 11.63 17.75 -50.35
C ASP A 490 11.22 16.77 -49.25
N PHE A 491 12.20 16.37 -48.44
CA PHE A 491 11.94 15.44 -47.35
C PHE A 491 12.86 15.63 -46.15
N ALA A 492 12.31 15.50 -44.95
CA ALA A 492 13.01 15.52 -43.68
C ALA A 492 12.36 14.55 -42.67
N TYR A 493 13.16 13.72 -41.98
CA TYR A 493 12.66 12.92 -40.84
C TYR A 493 12.31 13.80 -39.62
N ASP A 494 13.05 14.90 -39.47
CA ASP A 494 12.80 15.98 -38.51
C ASP A 494 12.79 17.27 -39.32
N ILE A 495 11.71 18.05 -39.24
CA ILE A 495 11.50 19.31 -39.98
C ILE A 495 12.70 20.26 -39.82
N ARG A 496 13.42 20.18 -38.68
CA ARG A 496 14.59 21.02 -38.41
C ARG A 496 15.83 20.63 -39.23
N LYS A 497 15.85 19.46 -39.87
CA LYS A 497 17.00 18.91 -40.59
C LYS A 497 16.55 18.34 -41.95
N PRO A 498 16.40 19.20 -42.98
CA PRO A 498 16.03 18.75 -44.32
C PRO A 498 17.10 17.82 -44.91
N LEU A 499 16.65 16.66 -45.41
CA LEU A 499 17.50 15.59 -45.94
C LEU A 499 17.55 15.60 -47.47
N LEU A 500 16.39 15.68 -48.13
CA LEU A 500 16.27 15.83 -49.59
C LEU A 500 15.78 17.24 -49.89
N ARG A 501 16.36 17.86 -50.93
CA ARG A 501 16.05 19.23 -51.37
C ARG A 501 15.87 19.28 -52.88
N GLY A 502 14.65 19.51 -53.36
CA GLY A 502 14.29 19.69 -54.77
C GLY A 502 14.70 18.52 -55.66
N VAL A 503 14.54 17.27 -55.18
CA VAL A 503 15.00 16.10 -55.94
C VAL A 503 14.04 15.81 -57.10
N SER A 504 14.54 15.94 -58.32
CA SER A 504 13.80 15.72 -59.57
C SER A 504 14.54 14.74 -60.48
N PHE A 505 13.90 13.62 -60.81
CA PHE A 505 14.41 12.66 -61.81
C PHE A 505 13.29 11.78 -62.36
N ASN A 506 13.54 11.17 -63.53
CA ASN A 506 12.60 10.29 -64.20
C ASN A 506 13.23 8.92 -64.50
N ALA A 507 12.59 7.86 -64.02
CA ALA A 507 12.92 6.48 -64.31
C ALA A 507 11.99 5.94 -65.39
N LYS A 508 12.51 5.85 -66.62
CA LYS A 508 11.78 5.30 -67.75
C LYS A 508 11.51 3.80 -67.59
N PRO A 509 10.45 3.27 -68.20
CA PRO A 509 10.16 1.84 -68.25
C PRO A 509 11.39 1.00 -68.66
N GLY A 510 11.69 -0.05 -67.88
CA GLY A 510 12.82 -0.96 -68.13
C GLY A 510 14.22 -0.38 -67.85
N ALA A 511 14.33 0.89 -67.45
CA ALA A 511 15.62 1.51 -67.15
C ALA A 511 16.19 1.00 -65.82
N LYS A 512 17.51 0.81 -65.77
CA LYS A 512 18.25 0.50 -64.55
C LYS A 512 18.93 1.78 -64.05
N ILE A 513 18.52 2.27 -62.88
CA ILE A 513 19.09 3.48 -62.28
C ILE A 513 19.92 3.11 -61.06
N ALA A 514 21.15 3.63 -61.00
CA ALA A 514 22.02 3.50 -59.85
C ALA A 514 22.09 4.84 -59.10
N LEU A 515 21.70 4.85 -57.83
CA LEU A 515 21.83 6.02 -56.96
C LEU A 515 23.20 6.01 -56.26
N VAL A 516 24.09 6.92 -56.67
CA VAL A 516 25.45 7.05 -56.12
C VAL A 516 25.60 8.38 -55.37
N SER A 517 26.21 8.32 -54.19
CA SER A 517 26.37 9.48 -53.29
C SER A 517 27.19 9.11 -52.05
N LYS A 518 27.50 10.09 -51.19
CA LYS A 518 28.13 9.85 -49.89
C LYS A 518 27.15 9.20 -48.91
N THR A 519 27.68 8.47 -47.93
CA THR A 519 26.88 7.89 -46.84
C THR A 519 26.09 9.00 -46.13
N GLY A 520 24.80 8.76 -45.87
CA GLY A 520 23.92 9.72 -45.20
C GLY A 520 23.23 10.74 -46.11
N SER A 521 23.46 10.74 -47.42
CA SER A 521 22.81 11.70 -48.34
C SER A 521 21.35 11.39 -48.70
N GLY A 522 20.71 10.41 -48.05
CA GLY A 522 19.30 10.08 -48.28
C GLY A 522 18.96 8.98 -49.30
N LYS A 523 19.92 8.18 -49.80
CA LYS A 523 19.64 7.09 -50.77
C LYS A 523 18.57 6.10 -50.31
N SER A 524 18.72 5.55 -49.11
CA SER A 524 17.71 4.66 -48.52
C SER A 524 16.40 5.39 -48.23
N SER A 525 16.44 6.72 -48.06
CA SER A 525 15.24 7.52 -47.84
C SER A 525 14.43 7.69 -49.12
N ILE A 526 15.07 7.80 -50.29
CA ILE A 526 14.40 7.77 -51.60
C ILE A 526 13.61 6.47 -51.76
N LEU A 527 14.21 5.32 -51.42
CA LEU A 527 13.52 4.02 -51.45
C LEU A 527 12.36 3.96 -50.44
N ASN A 528 12.56 4.47 -49.23
CA ASN A 528 11.51 4.53 -48.22
C ASN A 528 10.33 5.42 -48.64
N LEU A 529 10.59 6.52 -49.36
CA LEU A 529 9.54 7.40 -49.90
C LEU A 529 8.80 6.73 -51.06
N LEU A 530 9.53 6.05 -51.95
CA LEU A 530 8.94 5.30 -53.05
C LEU A 530 8.00 4.19 -52.57
N PHE A 531 8.38 3.46 -51.51
CA PHE A 531 7.55 2.44 -50.86
C PHE A 531 6.50 3.03 -49.89
N ARG A 532 6.44 4.37 -49.81
CA ARG A 532 5.57 5.16 -48.94
C ARG A 532 5.59 4.68 -47.48
N CYS A 533 6.80 4.45 -46.97
CA CYS A 533 7.05 4.33 -45.52
C CYS A 533 6.94 5.69 -44.82
N TYR A 534 7.19 6.78 -45.56
CA TYR A 534 7.01 8.16 -45.15
C TYR A 534 6.31 8.94 -46.27
N ASN A 535 5.59 9.99 -45.91
CA ASN A 535 5.08 10.96 -46.89
C ASN A 535 6.17 12.00 -47.21
N VAL A 536 6.16 12.51 -48.44
CA VAL A 536 6.98 13.67 -48.83
C VAL A 536 6.49 14.93 -48.11
N ASN A 537 7.41 15.87 -47.84
CA ASN A 537 7.06 17.16 -47.25
C ASN A 537 6.55 18.12 -48.33
N GLU A 538 7.30 18.25 -49.43
CA GLU A 538 6.91 19.01 -50.63
C GLU A 538 7.28 18.22 -51.89
N GLY A 539 6.69 18.62 -53.03
CA GLY A 539 6.82 17.91 -54.30
C GLY A 539 5.87 16.72 -54.46
N SER A 540 6.16 15.86 -55.44
CA SER A 540 5.37 14.65 -55.69
C SER A 540 6.23 13.50 -56.24
N ILE A 541 5.78 12.28 -55.96
CA ILE A 541 6.31 11.04 -56.54
C ILE A 541 5.15 10.39 -57.27
N THR A 542 5.32 10.15 -58.57
CA THR A 542 4.28 9.56 -59.41
C THR A 542 4.75 8.27 -60.07
N ILE A 543 3.84 7.32 -60.24
CA ILE A 543 4.02 6.07 -60.98
C ILE A 543 2.98 6.08 -62.10
N ASP A 544 3.42 6.04 -63.36
CA ASP A 544 2.54 6.17 -64.55
C ASP A 544 1.61 7.40 -64.46
N GLY A 545 2.12 8.50 -63.89
CA GLY A 545 1.38 9.74 -63.68
C GLY A 545 0.44 9.76 -62.45
N GLN A 546 0.27 8.64 -61.74
CA GLN A 546 -0.52 8.56 -60.51
C GLN A 546 0.35 8.88 -59.31
N ASP A 547 -0.03 9.87 -58.49
CA ASP A 547 0.70 10.20 -57.25
C ASP A 547 0.57 9.04 -56.25
N VAL A 548 1.70 8.61 -55.68
CA VAL A 548 1.75 7.54 -54.67
C VAL A 548 0.88 7.83 -53.43
N ARG A 549 0.55 9.10 -53.17
CA ARG A 549 -0.36 9.53 -52.10
C ARG A 549 -1.84 9.27 -52.42
N SER A 550 -2.19 9.15 -53.69
CA SER A 550 -3.58 9.00 -54.18
C SER A 550 -4.03 7.55 -54.35
N VAL A 551 -3.12 6.58 -54.17
CA VAL A 551 -3.38 5.15 -54.28
C VAL A 551 -3.32 4.44 -52.91
N THR A 552 -3.89 3.24 -52.81
CA THR A 552 -3.78 2.41 -51.61
C THR A 552 -2.36 1.94 -51.38
N LEU A 553 -1.95 1.88 -50.11
CA LEU A 553 -0.65 1.36 -49.69
C LEU A 553 -0.47 -0.09 -50.06
N ARG A 554 -1.54 -0.88 -50.04
CA ARG A 554 -1.51 -2.29 -50.42
C ARG A 554 -1.14 -2.46 -51.89
N SER A 555 -1.91 -1.85 -52.80
CA SER A 555 -1.64 -1.95 -54.25
C SER A 555 -0.26 -1.39 -54.60
N LEU A 556 0.15 -0.29 -53.95
CA LEU A 556 1.48 0.28 -54.14
C LEU A 556 2.59 -0.70 -53.74
N ARG A 557 2.47 -1.36 -52.58
CA ARG A 557 3.53 -2.24 -52.05
C ARG A 557 3.57 -3.61 -52.72
N GLU A 558 2.43 -4.11 -53.20
CA GLU A 558 2.37 -5.34 -54.02
C GLU A 558 3.09 -5.16 -55.37
N ALA A 559 3.17 -3.94 -55.89
CA ALA A 559 3.89 -3.62 -57.12
C ALA A 559 5.43 -3.66 -57.01
N PHE A 560 5.99 -3.65 -55.79
CA PHE A 560 7.43 -3.55 -55.56
C PHE A 560 8.03 -4.82 -54.98
N GLY A 561 9.12 -5.30 -55.59
CA GLY A 561 10.06 -6.22 -54.96
C GLY A 561 11.21 -5.46 -54.30
N ILE A 562 11.44 -5.65 -53.00
CA ILE A 562 12.57 -5.05 -52.29
C ILE A 562 13.56 -6.12 -51.82
N VAL A 563 14.84 -5.95 -52.16
CA VAL A 563 15.93 -6.78 -51.64
C VAL A 563 16.67 -5.97 -50.58
N GLN A 564 16.53 -6.38 -49.32
CA GLN A 564 17.18 -5.70 -48.21
C GLN A 564 18.68 -6.03 -48.14
N GLN A 565 19.49 -5.09 -47.65
CA GLN A 565 20.93 -5.28 -47.47
C GLN A 565 21.26 -6.42 -46.49
N LYS A 566 20.40 -6.65 -45.49
CA LYS A 566 20.46 -7.83 -44.62
C LYS A 566 19.20 -8.64 -44.89
N GLY A 567 19.37 -9.89 -45.31
CA GLY A 567 18.26 -10.83 -45.43
C GLY A 567 17.71 -11.15 -44.05
N VAL A 568 16.39 -11.02 -43.89
CA VAL A 568 15.66 -11.53 -42.73
C VAL A 568 14.87 -12.73 -43.21
N THR A 569 15.22 -13.92 -42.73
CA THR A 569 14.41 -15.11 -42.94
C THR A 569 13.42 -15.23 -41.78
N ASN A 570 12.16 -15.53 -42.08
CA ASN A 570 11.24 -15.92 -41.03
C ASN A 570 11.78 -17.22 -40.40
N PRO A 571 11.90 -17.31 -39.07
CA PRO A 571 12.05 -18.60 -38.42
C PRO A 571 10.73 -19.35 -38.65
N THR A 572 10.73 -20.27 -39.60
CA THR A 572 9.65 -21.25 -39.79
C THR A 572 9.55 -22.18 -38.59
#